data_AF-A0A6N3E9K2-F1
#
_entry.id   AF-A0A6N3E9K2-F1
#
_cell.length_a   1.000
_cell.length_b   1.000
_cell.length_c   1.000
_cell.angle_alpha   90.00
_cell.angle_beta   90.00
_cell.angle_gamma   90.00
#
_symmetry.space_group_name_H-M   'P 1'
#
loop_
_entity.id
_entity.type
_entity.pdbx_description
1 polymer ?
#
loop_
_entity_poly.entity_id
_entity_poly.type
_entity_poly.pdbx_seq_one_letter_code
_entity_poly.pdbx_strand_id
1 'polypeptide(L)'
;MNDAYGALGEHYMTAIMPTQVRKPKQKASAEGAVKDAAAWAIARLRSRVFADFDEVAAAVRGCLDEHNARPFQKREESRDGVISEVEALQLRPLPSVRYDVAQWACDRAVNLDFRVVHAKNRYSVPLQLDPAFAGSFLSLLS
;
A
#
# COMPACT_ATOMS: atom_id res chain seq x y z
N MET A 1 2.60 -0.72 -17.02
CA MET A 1 2.46 -0.59 -15.56
C MET A 1 1.78 0.74 -15.30
N ASN A 2 0.89 0.86 -14.32
CA ASN A 2 0.27 2.15 -13.99
C ASN A 2 1.29 3.00 -13.20
N ASP A 3 1.41 4.29 -13.50
CA ASP A 3 2.39 5.21 -12.90
C ASP A 3 2.30 5.25 -11.37
N ALA A 4 1.09 5.17 -10.83
CA ALA A 4 0.87 5.11 -9.38
C ALA A 4 1.49 3.87 -8.71
N TYR A 5 1.56 2.75 -9.43
CA TYR A 5 2.23 1.53 -8.95
C TYR A 5 3.75 1.64 -9.08
N GLY A 6 4.26 2.30 -10.12
CA GLY A 6 5.69 2.57 -10.26
C GLY A 6 6.23 3.40 -9.07
N ALA A 7 5.57 4.52 -8.78
CA ALA A 7 5.94 5.41 -7.67
C ALA A 7 5.83 4.72 -6.30
N LEU A 8 4.87 3.81 -6.10
CA LEU A 8 4.80 2.97 -4.90
C LEU A 8 6.05 2.07 -4.76
N GLY A 9 6.45 1.41 -5.86
CA GLY A 9 7.63 0.57 -5.90
C GLY A 9 8.92 1.34 -5.59
N GLU A 10 9.05 2.55 -6.15
CA GLU A 10 10.17 3.44 -5.86
C GLU A 10 10.20 3.88 -4.39
N HIS A 11 9.06 4.30 -3.82
CA HIS A 11 8.97 4.76 -2.43
C HIS A 11 9.37 3.69 -1.42
N TYR A 12 8.95 2.44 -1.64
CA TYR A 12 9.29 1.32 -0.78
C TYR A 12 10.53 0.55 -1.23
N MET A 13 11.30 1.09 -2.19
CA MET A 13 12.49 0.44 -2.76
C MET A 13 12.24 -1.04 -3.13
N THR A 14 11.04 -1.32 -3.65
CA THR A 14 10.48 -2.63 -3.93
C THR A 14 10.27 -2.81 -5.42
N ALA A 15 10.83 -3.88 -5.98
CA ALA A 15 10.61 -4.23 -7.38
C ALA A 15 9.22 -4.86 -7.56
N ILE A 16 8.32 -4.15 -8.24
CA ILE A 16 7.01 -4.71 -8.63
C ILE A 16 7.19 -5.48 -9.94
N MET A 17 7.23 -6.80 -9.83
CA MET A 17 7.39 -7.70 -10.98
C MET A 17 6.01 -8.26 -11.39
N PRO A 18 5.37 -7.73 -12.45
CA PRO A 18 4.10 -8.27 -12.91
C PRO A 18 4.28 -9.69 -13.44
N THR A 19 3.38 -10.59 -13.05
CA THR A 19 3.32 -11.94 -13.62
C THR A 19 2.92 -11.88 -15.09
N GLN A 20 3.38 -12.85 -15.88
CA GLN A 20 3.03 -12.94 -17.30
C GLN A 20 1.52 -13.07 -17.48
N VAL A 21 0.99 -12.30 -18.44
CA VAL A 21 -0.41 -12.33 -18.84
C VAL A 21 -0.79 -13.77 -19.25
N ARG A 22 -1.93 -14.27 -18.74
CA ARG A 22 -2.49 -15.61 -19.01
C ARG A 22 -1.62 -16.79 -18.54
N LYS A 23 -0.71 -16.60 -17.58
CA LYS A 23 -0.02 -17.73 -16.90
C LYS A 23 -0.41 -17.82 -15.42
N PRO A 24 -1.59 -18.40 -15.11
CA PRO A 24 -2.11 -18.48 -13.74
C PRO A 24 -1.18 -19.22 -12.76
N LYS A 25 -0.31 -20.10 -13.26
CA LYS A 25 0.66 -20.85 -12.44
C LYS A 25 1.72 -19.97 -11.76
N GLN A 26 1.97 -18.74 -12.23
CA GLN A 26 3.01 -17.87 -11.66
C GLN A 26 2.62 -17.24 -10.32
N LYS A 27 1.33 -17.27 -9.96
CA LYS A 27 0.81 -16.73 -8.69
C LYS A 27 0.07 -17.78 -7.85
N ALA A 28 0.14 -19.05 -8.24
CA ALA A 28 -0.69 -20.11 -7.65
C ALA A 28 -0.47 -20.31 -6.14
N SER A 29 0.77 -20.13 -5.65
CA SER A 29 1.08 -20.25 -4.22
C SER A 29 0.39 -19.15 -3.39
N ALA A 30 0.53 -17.89 -3.82
CA ALA A 30 -0.11 -16.75 -3.17
C ALA A 30 -1.63 -16.81 -3.27
N GLU A 31 -2.19 -17.15 -4.42
CA GLU A 31 -3.64 -17.29 -4.61
C GLU A 31 -4.22 -18.43 -3.76
N GLY A 32 -3.51 -19.57 -3.69
CA GLY A 32 -3.88 -20.69 -2.84
C GLY A 32 -3.89 -20.31 -1.36
N ALA A 33 -2.81 -19.69 -0.87
CA ALA A 33 -2.71 -19.26 0.52
C ALA A 33 -3.80 -18.26 0.92
N VAL A 34 -4.09 -17.27 0.06
CA VAL A 34 -5.18 -16.30 0.31
C VAL A 34 -6.53 -17.00 0.35
N LYS A 35 -6.78 -17.91 -0.59
CA LYS A 35 -8.03 -18.68 -0.65
C LYS A 35 -8.20 -19.53 0.61
N ASP A 36 -7.14 -20.17 1.07
CA ASP A 36 -7.16 -21.02 2.27
C ASP A 36 -7.43 -20.19 3.53
N ALA A 37 -6.75 -19.05 3.70
CA ALA A 37 -6.97 -18.14 4.82
C ALA A 37 -8.41 -17.58 4.83
N ALA A 38 -8.91 -17.17 3.66
CA ALA A 38 -10.28 -16.67 3.53
C ALA A 38 -11.32 -17.76 3.85
N ALA A 39 -11.15 -18.97 3.29
CA ALA A 39 -12.03 -20.10 3.57
C ALA A 39 -12.03 -20.47 5.06
N TRP A 40 -10.87 -20.40 5.71
CA TRP A 40 -10.73 -20.65 7.15
C TRP A 40 -11.49 -19.62 7.99
N ALA A 41 -11.32 -18.34 7.70
CA ALA A 41 -12.04 -17.26 8.39
C ALA A 41 -13.56 -17.38 8.19
N ILE A 42 -14.00 -17.61 6.95
CA ILE A 42 -15.42 -17.79 6.62
C ILE A 42 -16.01 -18.99 7.38
N ALA A 43 -15.33 -20.13 7.36
CA ALA A 43 -15.79 -21.34 8.05
C ALA A 43 -15.96 -21.14 9.57
N ARG A 44 -15.09 -20.33 10.18
CA ARG A 44 -15.10 -20.06 11.62
C ARG A 44 -16.14 -19.02 12.03
N LEU A 45 -16.41 -18.04 11.16
CA LEU A 45 -17.37 -16.97 11.40
C LEU A 45 -18.78 -17.25 10.86
N ARG A 46 -19.00 -18.36 10.14
CA ARG A 46 -20.27 -18.69 9.44
C ARG A 46 -21.53 -18.69 10.31
N SER A 47 -21.40 -18.90 11.62
CA SER A 47 -22.52 -18.95 12.56
C SER A 47 -22.62 -17.71 13.45
N ARG A 48 -21.77 -16.70 13.22
CA ARG A 48 -21.78 -15.44 13.97
C ARG A 48 -22.54 -14.38 13.19
N VAL A 49 -23.41 -13.66 13.88
CA VAL A 49 -24.10 -12.47 13.35
C VAL A 49 -23.35 -11.24 13.87
N PHE A 50 -23.14 -10.25 13.01
CA PHE A 50 -22.44 -9.01 13.31
C PHE A 50 -23.41 -7.84 13.23
N ALA A 51 -23.23 -6.84 14.10
CA ALA A 51 -24.06 -5.64 14.12
C ALA A 51 -23.48 -4.50 13.27
N ASP A 52 -22.15 -4.43 13.16
CA ASP A 52 -21.45 -3.43 12.36
C ASP A 52 -20.23 -4.02 11.63
N PHE A 53 -19.60 -3.20 10.79
CA PHE A 53 -18.46 -3.61 9.98
C PHE A 53 -17.14 -3.65 10.75
N ASP A 54 -17.00 -2.85 11.80
CA ASP A 54 -15.79 -2.83 12.64
C ASP A 54 -15.68 -4.14 13.43
N GLU A 55 -16.80 -4.68 13.91
CA GLU A 55 -16.89 -6.01 14.52
C GLU A 55 -16.47 -7.12 13.55
N VAL A 56 -16.87 -7.02 12.27
CA VAL A 56 -16.45 -7.96 11.23
C VAL A 56 -14.95 -7.87 11.02
N ALA A 57 -14.41 -6.66 10.88
CA ALA A 57 -12.98 -6.44 10.68
C ALA A 57 -12.16 -6.97 11.87
N ALA A 58 -12.62 -6.74 13.09
CA ALA A 58 -11.98 -7.25 14.31
C ALA A 58 -12.05 -8.79 14.38
N ALA A 59 -13.19 -9.40 14.07
CA ALA A 59 -13.35 -10.85 14.09
C ALA A 59 -12.51 -11.55 13.02
N VAL A 60 -12.43 -10.97 11.82
CA VAL A 60 -11.56 -11.47 10.74
C VAL A 60 -10.09 -11.34 11.15
N ARG A 61 -9.70 -10.24 11.79
CA ARG A 61 -8.33 -10.05 12.28
C ARG A 61 -7.96 -11.11 13.31
N GLY A 62 -8.79 -11.34 14.32
CA GLY A 62 -8.56 -12.41 15.30
C GLY A 62 -8.49 -13.80 14.65
N CYS A 63 -9.31 -14.06 13.62
CA CYS A 63 -9.19 -15.28 12.84
C CYS A 63 -7.85 -15.40 12.12
N LEU A 64 -7.38 -14.33 11.48
CA LEU A 64 -6.08 -14.33 10.79
C LEU A 64 -4.93 -14.54 11.78
N ASP A 65 -4.99 -13.94 12.96
CA ASP A 65 -3.99 -14.12 14.02
C ASP A 65 -3.94 -15.59 14.46
N GLU A 66 -5.09 -16.22 14.73
CA GLU A 66 -5.17 -17.66 15.03
C GLU A 66 -4.64 -18.54 13.89
N HIS A 67 -4.94 -18.17 12.64
CA HIS A 67 -4.47 -18.90 11.46
C HIS A 67 -2.95 -18.82 11.30
N ASN A 68 -2.36 -17.66 11.58
CA ASN A 68 -0.92 -17.40 11.46
C ASN A 68 -0.13 -18.03 12.61
N ALA A 69 -0.69 -18.03 13.82
CA ALA A 69 -0.11 -18.69 14.99
C ALA A 69 -0.15 -20.22 14.91
N ARG A 70 -1.04 -20.79 14.10
CA ARG A 70 -1.18 -22.25 13.97
C ARG A 70 0.04 -22.87 13.27
N PRO A 71 0.60 -23.96 13.81
CA PRO A 71 1.67 -24.71 13.15
C PRO A 71 1.30 -25.22 11.76
N PHE A 72 2.30 -25.37 10.89
CA PHE A 72 2.09 -26.00 9.59
C PHE A 72 1.71 -27.48 9.75
N GLN A 73 1.02 -28.06 8.75
CA GLN A 73 0.59 -29.48 8.81
C GLN A 73 1.76 -30.48 8.95
N LYS A 74 2.98 -30.08 8.55
CA LYS A 74 4.17 -30.95 8.51
C LYS A 74 5.38 -30.36 9.25
N ARG A 75 5.20 -29.28 10.01
CA ARG A 75 6.26 -28.61 10.79
C ARG A 75 5.70 -28.09 12.09
N GLU A 76 6.50 -28.09 13.14
CA GLU A 76 6.12 -27.54 14.45
C GLU A 76 6.10 -26.01 14.45
N GLU A 77 6.78 -25.39 13.49
CA GLU A 77 6.80 -23.94 13.29
C GLU A 77 5.44 -23.41 12.79
N SER A 78 5.13 -22.17 13.17
CA SER A 78 3.98 -21.40 12.68
C SER A 78 4.41 -20.32 11.68
N ARG A 79 3.45 -19.71 10.99
CA ARG A 79 3.75 -18.61 10.03
C ARG A 79 4.36 -17.42 10.75
N ASP A 80 3.83 -17.08 11.93
CA ASP A 80 4.37 -16.01 12.77
C ASP A 80 5.78 -16.32 13.28
N GLY A 81 6.05 -17.58 13.62
CA GLY A 81 7.38 -18.04 14.03
C GLY A 81 8.41 -17.85 12.92
N VAL A 82 8.09 -18.31 11.71
CA VAL A 82 8.98 -18.15 10.54
C VAL A 82 9.24 -16.68 10.22
N ILE A 83 8.20 -15.83 10.27
CA ILE A 83 8.36 -14.38 10.06
C ILE A 83 9.30 -13.79 11.11
N SER A 84 9.06 -14.09 12.39
CA SER A 84 9.80 -13.49 13.50
C SER A 84 11.25 -13.96 13.56
N GLU A 85 11.51 -15.23 13.29
CA GLU A 85 12.83 -15.84 13.46
C GLU A 85 13.72 -15.71 12.22
N VAL A 86 13.12 -15.72 11.02
CA VAL A 86 13.89 -15.81 9.77
C VAL A 86 13.67 -14.57 8.90
N GLU A 87 12.42 -14.23 8.59
CA GLU A 87 12.14 -13.21 7.58
C GLU A 87 12.41 -11.79 8.10
N ALA A 88 12.07 -11.50 9.36
CA ALA A 88 12.21 -10.18 9.96
C ALA A 88 13.66 -9.65 9.92
N LEU A 89 14.65 -10.54 10.03
CA LEU A 89 16.07 -10.22 9.95
C LEU A 89 16.50 -9.82 8.53
N GLN A 90 15.75 -10.21 7.50
CA GLN A 90 16.02 -9.90 6.10
C GLN A 90 15.21 -8.71 5.58
N LEU A 91 14.24 -8.21 6.35
CA LEU A 91 13.41 -7.07 5.97
C LEU A 91 14.17 -5.75 6.14
N ARG A 92 13.95 -4.83 5.19
CA ARG A 92 14.44 -3.45 5.30
C ARG A 92 13.52 -2.64 6.22
N PRO A 93 14.06 -1.65 6.95
CA PRO A 93 13.24 -0.73 7.71
C PRO A 93 12.29 0.03 6.77
N LEU A 94 11.07 0.29 7.24
CA LEU A 94 10.12 1.11 6.50
C LEU A 94 10.60 2.56 6.44
N PRO A 95 10.39 3.26 5.31
CA PRO A 95 10.57 4.71 5.25
C PRO A 95 9.75 5.40 6.35
N SER A 96 10.29 6.47 6.93
CA SER A 96 9.64 7.23 8.00
C SER A 96 8.33 7.92 7.56
N VAL A 97 8.19 8.16 6.26
CA VAL A 97 7.02 8.78 5.65
C VAL A 97 6.23 7.73 4.87
N ARG A 98 4.92 7.67 5.10
CA ARG A 98 4.02 6.78 4.34
C ARG A 98 3.87 7.27 2.90
N TYR A 99 3.71 6.34 1.97
CA TYR A 99 3.40 6.70 0.60
C TYR A 99 1.94 7.17 0.50
N ASP A 100 1.74 8.38 -0.01
CA ASP A 100 0.42 8.90 -0.37
C ASP A 100 0.25 8.88 -1.89
N VAL A 101 -0.85 8.30 -2.36
CA VAL A 101 -1.16 8.26 -3.79
C VAL A 101 -1.52 9.67 -4.24
N ALA A 102 -0.58 10.36 -4.88
CA ALA A 102 -0.78 11.68 -5.46
C ALA A 102 -1.04 11.60 -6.96
N GLN A 103 -2.00 12.39 -7.44
CA GLN A 103 -2.17 12.66 -8.86
C GLN A 103 -1.53 14.02 -9.18
N TRP A 104 -0.59 14.02 -10.11
CA TRP A 104 0.08 15.23 -10.54
C TRP A 104 -0.72 15.90 -11.65
N ALA A 105 -1.31 17.06 -11.35
CA ALA A 105 -1.93 17.94 -12.35
C ALA A 105 -0.95 19.07 -12.69
N CYS A 106 -0.02 18.79 -13.61
CA CYS A 106 1.05 19.73 -13.99
C CYS A 106 0.59 20.81 -14.99
N ASP A 107 -0.64 20.73 -15.49
CA ASP A 107 -1.23 21.64 -16.48
C ASP A 107 -1.94 22.85 -15.88
N ARG A 108 -1.70 23.15 -14.59
CA ARG A 108 -2.41 24.19 -13.86
C ARG A 108 -1.49 25.34 -13.50
N ALA A 109 -1.79 26.51 -14.05
CA ALA A 109 -1.19 27.76 -13.60
C ALA A 109 -1.79 28.20 -12.26
N VAL A 110 -0.94 28.78 -11.41
CA VAL A 110 -1.37 29.47 -10.20
C VAL A 110 -2.04 30.78 -10.63
N ASN A 111 -3.27 31.03 -10.18
CA ASN A 111 -3.91 32.32 -10.42
C ASN A 111 -3.21 33.41 -9.59
N LEU A 112 -3.30 34.68 -10.01
CA LEU A 112 -2.72 35.83 -9.29
C LEU A 112 -3.11 35.89 -7.80
N ASP A 113 -4.26 35.32 -7.44
CA ASP A 113 -4.75 35.22 -6.06
C ASP A 113 -4.08 34.09 -5.24
N PHE A 114 -2.96 33.53 -5.72
CA PHE A 114 -2.24 32.39 -5.12
C PHE A 114 -3.11 31.15 -4.91
N ARG A 115 -4.01 30.89 -5.86
CA ARG A 115 -4.95 29.77 -5.80
C ARG A 115 -4.93 28.95 -7.08
N VAL A 116 -4.96 27.64 -6.92
CA VAL A 116 -5.14 26.67 -8.01
C VAL A 116 -6.56 26.12 -7.94
N VAL A 117 -7.22 26.05 -9.10
CA VAL A 117 -8.56 25.45 -9.23
C VAL A 117 -8.40 24.03 -9.76
N HIS A 118 -8.88 23.05 -8.99
CA HIS A 118 -8.90 21.65 -9.41
C HIS A 118 -10.22 20.99 -9.02
N ALA A 119 -10.86 20.29 -9.96
CA ALA A 119 -12.13 19.59 -9.75
C ALA A 119 -13.22 20.42 -9.02
N LYS A 120 -13.35 21.70 -9.38
CA LYS A 120 -14.25 22.72 -8.76
C LYS A 120 -13.87 23.17 -7.34
N ASN A 121 -12.78 22.66 -6.78
CA ASN A 121 -12.21 23.10 -5.51
C ASN A 121 -11.08 24.12 -5.73
N ARG A 122 -10.87 24.99 -4.74
CA ARG A 122 -9.81 26.01 -4.72
C ARG A 122 -8.81 25.68 -3.63
N TYR A 123 -7.55 25.53 -4.01
CA TYR A 123 -6.45 25.25 -3.10
C TYR A 123 -5.50 26.45 -3.06
N SER A 124 -5.08 26.87 -1.86
CA SER A 124 -4.09 27.93 -1.68
C SER A 124 -2.69 27.38 -1.93
N VAL A 125 -1.86 28.15 -2.63
CA VAL A 125 -0.45 27.85 -2.87
C VAL A 125 0.40 28.75 -1.98
N PRO A 126 1.37 28.21 -1.22
CA PRO A 126 2.34 29.02 -0.50
C PRO A 126 3.12 29.91 -1.47
N LEU A 127 3.33 31.18 -1.12
CA LEU A 127 4.07 32.16 -1.95
C LEU A 127 5.45 31.65 -2.42
N GLN A 128 6.08 30.77 -1.64
CA GLN A 128 7.40 30.19 -1.94
C GLN A 128 7.38 29.18 -3.11
N LEU A 129 6.21 28.69 -3.54
CA LEU A 129 6.06 27.65 -4.56
C LEU A 129 5.49 28.19 -5.89
N ASP A 130 5.33 29.50 -6.03
CA ASP A 130 4.87 30.11 -7.28
C ASP A 130 5.97 30.01 -8.36
N PRO A 131 5.72 29.35 -9.52
CA PRO A 131 6.68 29.27 -10.61
C PRO A 131 7.08 30.65 -11.17
N ALA A 132 6.28 31.70 -10.98
CA ALA A 132 6.68 33.07 -11.33
C ALA A 132 7.87 33.58 -10.48
N PHE A 133 8.05 33.04 -9.27
CA PHE A 133 9.22 33.31 -8.41
C PHE A 133 10.36 32.29 -8.62
N ALA A 134 10.04 31.04 -8.95
CA ALA A 134 11.03 29.98 -9.18
C ALA A 134 11.90 30.22 -10.43
N GLY A 135 11.42 31.01 -11.39
CA GLY A 135 12.19 31.41 -12.58
C GLY A 135 13.37 32.37 -12.32
N SER A 136 13.50 32.94 -11.11
CA SER A 136 14.61 33.86 -10.77
C SER A 136 15.79 33.21 -10.02
N PHE A 137 15.75 31.91 -9.70
CA PHE A 137 16.83 31.26 -8.94
C PHE A 137 17.90 30.55 -9.80
N LEU A 138 17.74 30.49 -11.12
CA LEU A 138 18.72 29.87 -12.04
C LEU A 138 19.63 30.86 -12.80
N SER A 139 19.73 32.12 -12.36
CA SER A 139 20.65 33.11 -12.98
C SER A 139 21.68 33.74 -12.03
N LEU A 140 21.91 33.18 -10.84
CA LEU A 140 22.90 33.70 -9.88
C LEU A 140 23.90 32.64 -9.38
N LEU A 141 24.29 31.71 -10.24
CA LEU A 141 25.56 30.98 -10.15
C LEU A 141 26.10 30.76 -11.58
N SER A 142 26.61 31.85 -12.16
CA SER A 142 27.67 31.84 -13.18
C SER A 142 28.76 32.82 -12.76
#